data_AF-A0A356C0R4-F1
#
_entry.id   AF-A0A356C0R4-F1
#
_cell.length_a   1.000
_cell.length_b   1.000
_cell.length_c   1.000
_cell.angle_alpha   90.00
_cell.angle_beta   90.00
_cell.angle_gamma   90.00
#
_symmetry.space_group_name_H-M   'P 1'
#
loop_
_entity.id
_entity.type
_entity.pdbx_description
1 polymer ?
#
loop_
_entity_poly.entity_id
_entity_poly.type
_entity_poly.pdbx_seq_one_letter_code
_entity_poly.pdbx_strand_id
1 'polypeptide(L)'
;MPNAEYSPEHQNYLRRRRLHVLLVRGAQLFLVVGFFALWEVAASRGWINAFIFSQPTRIWAAALRLAREGELWRHLGWTVWETVLGFSIGTVAGILIAILLWWSTFISKVMDPYIVVLNSVPKVALGPIFVVWLGTTITAVVAMAISVSIIVTIMMM
;
A
#
# COMPACT_ATOMS: atom_id res chain seq x y z
N MET A 1 -50.39 8.93 11.15
CA MET A 1 -48.95 9.07 10.88
C MET A 1 -48.78 10.32 10.05
N PRO A 2 -48.30 11.45 10.61
CA PRO A 2 -48.32 12.71 9.87
C PRO A 2 -47.24 12.70 8.79
N ASN A 3 -47.69 12.79 7.54
CA ASN A 3 -46.87 13.14 6.39
C ASN A 3 -46.34 14.55 6.62
N ALA A 4 -45.12 14.68 7.16
CA ALA A 4 -44.48 15.99 7.32
C ALA A 4 -44.13 16.53 5.92
N GLU A 5 -45.02 17.35 5.37
CA GLU A 5 -44.75 18.16 4.19
C GLU A 5 -43.60 19.10 4.52
N TYR A 6 -42.40 18.76 4.04
CA TYR A 6 -41.20 19.56 4.24
C TYR A 6 -41.45 21.00 3.76
N SER A 7 -41.14 21.98 4.62
CA SER A 7 -41.15 23.40 4.27
C SER A 7 -40.36 23.63 2.96
N PRO A 8 -40.82 24.51 2.05
CA PRO A 8 -40.16 24.77 0.77
C PRO A 8 -38.68 25.16 0.91
N GLU A 9 -38.30 25.79 2.03
CA GLU A 9 -36.90 26.10 2.35
C GLU A 9 -36.06 24.85 2.65
N HIS A 10 -36.64 23.88 3.36
CA HIS A 10 -36.00 22.60 3.64
C HIS A 10 -35.82 21.77 2.36
N GLN A 11 -36.80 21.79 1.46
CA GLN A 11 -36.68 21.13 0.15
C GLN A 11 -35.57 21.75 -0.72
N ASN A 12 -35.44 23.09 -0.70
CA ASN A 12 -34.37 23.80 -1.42
C ASN A 12 -32.98 23.54 -0.82
N TYR A 13 -32.87 23.43 0.51
CA TYR A 13 -31.63 23.01 1.18
C TYR A 13 -31.20 21.60 0.76
N LEU A 14 -32.12 20.62 0.76
CA LEU A 14 -31.84 19.25 0.33
C LEU A 14 -31.45 19.18 -1.16
N ARG A 15 -32.06 19.98 -2.04
CA ARG A 15 -31.70 20.06 -3.47
C ARG A 15 -30.30 20.62 -3.68
N ARG A 16 -29.93 21.72 -3.01
CA ARG A 16 -28.58 22.32 -3.10
C ARG A 16 -27.51 21.36 -2.60
N ARG A 17 -27.79 20.64 -1.50
CA ARG A 17 -26.88 19.61 -0.96
C ARG A 17 -26.70 18.43 -1.93
N ARG A 18 -27.76 17.94 -2.57
CA ARG A 18 -27.69 16.87 -3.58
C ARG A 18 -26.91 17.31 -4.82
N LEU A 19 -27.18 18.51 -5.35
CA LEU A 19 -26.44 19.08 -6.48
C LEU A 19 -24.96 19.23 -6.16
N HIS A 20 -24.61 19.74 -4.98
CA HIS A 20 -23.22 19.84 -4.55
C HIS A 20 -22.54 18.47 -4.49
N VAL A 21 -23.18 17.45 -3.90
CA VAL A 21 -22.63 16.07 -3.87
C VAL A 21 -22.46 15.48 -5.27
N LEU A 22 -23.42 15.70 -6.17
CA LEU A 22 -23.33 15.23 -7.57
C LEU A 22 -22.21 15.94 -8.33
N LEU A 23 -22.06 17.25 -8.16
CA LEU A 23 -20.98 18.03 -8.75
C LEU A 23 -19.61 17.57 -8.23
N VAL A 24 -19.49 17.33 -6.92
CA VAL A 24 -18.25 16.81 -6.32
C VAL A 24 -17.91 15.43 -6.89
N ARG A 25 -18.86 14.51 -6.95
CA ARG A 25 -18.64 13.17 -7.54
C ARG A 25 -18.32 13.25 -9.03
N GLY A 26 -18.99 14.13 -9.77
CA GLY A 26 -18.72 14.38 -11.18
C GLY A 26 -17.31 14.92 -11.40
N ALA A 27 -16.88 15.89 -10.59
CA ALA A 27 -15.52 16.43 -10.63
C ALA A 27 -14.47 15.37 -10.27
N GLN A 28 -14.72 14.55 -9.24
CA GLN A 28 -13.84 13.42 -8.88
C GLN A 28 -13.69 12.43 -10.04
N LEU A 29 -14.80 12.02 -10.65
CA LEU A 29 -14.77 11.11 -11.80
C LEU A 29 -14.04 11.75 -12.99
N PHE A 30 -14.31 13.01 -13.27
CA PHE A 30 -13.65 13.76 -14.34
C PHE A 30 -12.14 13.84 -14.13
N LEU A 31 -11.68 14.09 -12.91
CA LEU A 31 -10.25 14.13 -12.59
C LEU A 31 -9.58 12.77 -12.85
N VAL A 32 -10.20 11.68 -12.39
CA VAL A 32 -9.64 10.33 -12.59
C VAL A 32 -9.63 9.96 -14.07
N VAL A 33 -10.76 10.09 -14.76
CA VAL A 33 -10.86 9.76 -16.19
C VAL A 33 -9.96 10.67 -17.03
N GLY A 34 -9.94 11.97 -16.73
CA GLY A 34 -9.09 12.95 -17.39
C GLY A 34 -7.61 12.65 -17.22
N PHE A 35 -7.19 12.22 -16.03
CA PHE A 35 -5.81 11.77 -15.77
C PHE A 35 -5.42 10.57 -16.65
N PHE A 36 -6.23 9.51 -16.68
CA PHE A 36 -5.94 8.33 -17.51
C PHE A 36 -5.98 8.64 -19.01
N ALA A 37 -6.93 9.47 -19.46
CA ALA A 37 -7.01 9.89 -20.85
C ALA A 37 -5.78 10.73 -21.25
N LEU A 38 -5.36 11.68 -20.41
CA LEU A 38 -4.17 12.48 -20.65
C LEU A 38 -2.91 11.61 -20.66
N TRP A 39 -2.81 10.63 -19.75
CA TRP A 39 -1.69 9.69 -19.71
C TRP A 39 -1.61 8.83 -20.97
N GLU A 40 -2.74 8.25 -21.41
CA GLU A 40 -2.82 7.47 -22.65
C GLU A 40 -2.43 8.31 -23.88
N VAL A 41 -2.93 9.55 -23.97
CA VAL A 41 -2.60 10.47 -25.08
C VAL A 41 -1.13 10.87 -25.04
N ALA A 42 -0.61 11.22 -23.87
CA ALA A 42 0.79 11.60 -23.72
C ALA A 42 1.74 10.44 -24.09
N ALA A 43 1.41 9.22 -23.68
CA ALA A 43 2.20 8.03 -23.99
C ALA A 43 2.05 7.55 -25.44
N SER A 44 0.87 7.69 -26.05
CA SER A 44 0.65 7.32 -27.45
C SER A 44 1.23 8.33 -28.44
N ARG A 45 1.22 9.63 -28.11
CA ARG A 45 1.82 10.70 -28.91
C ARG A 45 3.33 10.87 -28.69
N GLY A 46 3.92 10.08 -27.80
CA GLY A 46 5.37 10.15 -27.49
C GLY A 46 5.79 11.39 -26.71
N TRP A 47 4.85 12.11 -26.07
CA TRP A 47 5.18 13.21 -25.15
C TRP A 47 5.88 12.70 -23.89
N ILE A 48 5.58 11.46 -23.50
CA ILE A 48 6.30 10.74 -22.46
C ILE A 48 6.86 9.43 -23.03
N ASN A 49 7.96 8.95 -22.46
CA ASN A 49 8.59 7.72 -22.89
C ASN A 49 7.69 6.52 -22.52
N ALA A 50 6.97 5.98 -23.50
CA ALA A 50 6.08 4.84 -23.35
C ALA A 50 6.78 3.54 -22.95
N PHE A 51 8.11 3.45 -23.06
CA PHE A 51 8.87 2.31 -22.53
C PHE A 51 8.98 2.36 -21.01
N ILE A 52 9.22 3.55 -20.44
CA ILE A 52 9.36 3.73 -18.98
C ILE A 52 8.00 3.81 -18.32
N PHE A 53 7.12 4.66 -18.86
CA PHE A 53 5.82 4.96 -18.25
C PHE A 53 4.72 4.00 -18.68
N SER A 54 4.92 3.20 -19.73
CA SER A 54 3.88 2.37 -20.35
C SER A 54 2.63 3.18 -20.79
N GLN A 55 1.68 2.50 -21.42
CA GLN A 55 0.36 3.02 -21.78
C GLN A 55 -0.69 2.27 -20.96
N PRO A 56 -1.67 2.94 -20.34
CA PRO A 56 -2.79 2.30 -19.63
C PRO A 56 -3.42 1.12 -20.39
N THR A 57 -3.66 1.28 -21.69
CA THR A 57 -4.22 0.21 -22.55
C THR A 57 -3.30 -1.01 -22.64
N ARG A 58 -1.99 -0.79 -22.80
CA ARG A 58 -0.99 -1.88 -22.83
C ARG A 58 -0.87 -2.59 -21.48
N ILE A 59 -0.93 -1.85 -20.38
CA ILE A 59 -0.93 -2.41 -19.03
C ILE A 59 -2.12 -3.35 -18.85
N TRP A 60 -3.31 -2.91 -19.26
CA TRP A 60 -4.53 -3.73 -19.18
C TRP A 60 -4.44 -4.99 -20.05
N ALA A 61 -3.97 -4.87 -21.29
CA ALA A 61 -3.78 -6.01 -22.18
C ALA A 61 -2.75 -7.02 -21.61
N ALA A 62 -1.64 -6.54 -21.05
CA ALA A 62 -0.63 -7.37 -20.43
C ALA A 62 -1.17 -8.10 -19.18
N ALA A 63 -1.93 -7.39 -18.33
CA ALA A 63 -2.57 -7.97 -17.16
C ALA A 63 -3.54 -9.11 -17.53
N LEU A 64 -4.39 -8.89 -18.54
CA LEU A 64 -5.32 -9.93 -19.03
C LEU A 64 -4.59 -11.13 -19.64
N ARG A 65 -3.49 -10.89 -20.38
CA ARG A 65 -2.66 -11.97 -20.93
C ARG A 65 -2.05 -12.82 -19.82
N LEU A 66 -1.36 -12.19 -18.87
CA LEU A 66 -0.73 -12.84 -17.72
C LEU A 66 -1.75 -13.56 -16.83
N ALA A 67 -2.96 -13.01 -16.69
CA ALA A 67 -4.04 -13.64 -15.96
C ALA A 67 -4.55 -14.93 -16.63
N ARG A 68 -4.68 -14.91 -17.97
CA ARG A 68 -5.10 -16.09 -18.76
C ARG A 68 -4.03 -17.18 -18.80
N GLU A 69 -2.76 -16.79 -18.85
CA GLU A 69 -1.61 -17.71 -18.83
C GLU A 69 -1.36 -18.31 -17.43
N GLY A 70 -2.04 -17.81 -16.39
CA GLY A 70 -1.89 -18.27 -15.01
C GLY A 70 -0.66 -17.69 -14.29
N GLU A 71 0.23 -17.00 -15.01
CA GLU A 71 1.44 -16.41 -14.44
C GLU A 71 1.15 -15.31 -13.42
N LEU A 72 0.15 -14.47 -13.68
CA LEU A 72 -0.26 -13.41 -12.75
C LEU A 72 -0.62 -14.01 -11.38
N TRP A 73 -1.45 -15.06 -11.40
CA TRP A 73 -1.91 -15.72 -10.18
C TRP A 73 -0.78 -16.47 -9.47
N ARG A 74 0.14 -17.07 -10.22
CA ARG A 74 1.34 -17.72 -9.67
C ARG A 74 2.23 -16.73 -8.94
N HIS A 75 2.60 -15.62 -9.58
CA HIS A 75 3.47 -14.59 -8.97
C HIS A 75 2.78 -13.87 -7.82
N LEU A 76 1.48 -13.60 -7.93
CA LEU A 76 0.69 -13.05 -6.84
C LEU A 76 0.64 -14.02 -5.66
N GLY A 77 0.42 -15.31 -5.91
CA GLY A 77 0.40 -16.36 -4.89
C GLY A 77 1.73 -16.45 -4.13
N TRP A 78 2.86 -16.42 -4.83
CA TRP A 78 4.18 -16.35 -4.20
C TRP A 78 4.34 -15.10 -3.34
N THR A 79 4.01 -13.92 -3.88
CA THR A 79 4.14 -12.65 -3.13
C THR A 79 3.28 -12.66 -1.86
N VAL A 80 2.04 -13.15 -1.96
CA VAL A 80 1.13 -13.25 -0.81
C VAL A 80 1.68 -14.26 0.21
N TRP A 81 2.14 -15.43 -0.25
CA TRP A 81 2.72 -16.44 0.63
C TRP A 81 3.94 -15.91 1.38
N GLU A 82 4.88 -15.28 0.68
CA GLU A 82 6.08 -14.66 1.25
C GLU A 82 5.74 -13.58 2.27
N THR A 83 4.77 -12.73 1.94
CA THR A 83 4.31 -11.67 2.81
C THR A 83 3.67 -12.23 4.08
N VAL A 84 2.76 -13.20 3.95
CA VAL A 84 2.09 -13.83 5.09
C VAL A 84 3.10 -14.55 5.98
N LEU A 85 4.00 -15.35 5.38
CA LEU A 85 5.02 -16.08 6.12
C LEU A 85 5.94 -15.12 6.89
N GLY A 86 6.49 -14.11 6.21
CA GLY A 86 7.40 -13.15 6.82
C GLY A 86 6.71 -12.27 7.86
N PHE A 87 5.48 -11.84 7.60
CA PHE A 87 4.68 -11.06 8.54
C PHE A 87 4.33 -11.87 9.79
N SER A 88 3.86 -13.11 9.65
CA SER A 88 3.52 -13.97 10.79
C SER A 88 4.73 -14.25 11.67
N ILE A 89 5.84 -14.68 11.08
CA ILE A 89 7.08 -14.95 11.83
C ILE A 89 7.60 -13.66 12.49
N GLY A 90 7.68 -12.58 11.73
CA GLY A 90 8.19 -11.31 12.23
C GLY A 90 7.31 -10.68 13.32
N THR A 91 5.99 -10.82 13.22
CA THR A 91 5.06 -10.31 14.24
C THR A 91 5.21 -11.10 15.53
N VAL A 92 5.23 -12.44 15.45
CA VAL A 92 5.40 -13.29 16.64
C VAL A 92 6.75 -13.00 17.31
N ALA A 93 7.83 -12.94 16.54
CA ALA A 93 9.15 -12.59 17.08
C ALA A 93 9.17 -11.16 17.66
N GLY A 94 8.59 -10.19 16.97
CA GLY A 94 8.50 -8.80 17.40
C GLY A 94 7.72 -8.64 18.70
N ILE A 95 6.59 -9.34 18.85
CA ILE A 95 5.80 -9.37 20.08
C ILE A 95 6.63 -9.94 21.23
N LEU A 96 7.33 -11.06 21.02
CA LEU A 96 8.17 -11.65 22.05
C LEU A 96 9.28 -10.69 22.51
N ILE A 97 9.91 -9.98 21.58
CA ILE A 97 10.95 -8.98 21.88
C ILE A 97 10.34 -7.79 22.62
N ALA A 98 9.18 -7.29 22.17
CA ALA A 98 8.49 -6.17 22.81
C ALA A 98 8.08 -6.51 24.27
N ILE A 99 7.55 -7.72 24.51
CA ILE A 99 7.22 -8.20 25.86
C ILE A 99 8.48 -8.25 26.73
N LEU A 100 9.61 -8.73 26.19
CA LEU A 100 10.87 -8.80 26.93
C LEU A 100 11.39 -7.40 27.32
N LEU A 101 11.29 -6.44 26.40
CA LEU A 101 11.65 -5.03 26.63
C LEU A 101 10.76 -4.40 27.69
N TRP A 102 9.46 -4.67 27.62
CA TRP A 102 8.49 -4.17 28.59
C TRP A 102 8.70 -4.76 30.00
N TRP A 103 9.02 -6.05 30.08
CA TRP A 103 9.17 -6.73 31.37
C TRP A 103 10.48 -6.37 32.10
N SER A 104 11.55 -6.03 31.37
CA SER A 104 12.87 -5.77 31.94
C SER A 104 13.34 -4.33 31.72
N THR A 105 13.35 -3.56 32.81
CA THR A 105 13.89 -2.18 32.82
C THR A 105 15.38 -2.11 32.46
N PHE A 106 16.15 -3.17 32.71
CA PHE A 106 17.54 -3.24 32.27
C PHE A 106 17.65 -3.38 30.76
N ILE A 107 16.93 -4.33 30.15
CA ILE A 107 16.99 -4.58 28.70
C ILE A 107 16.45 -3.38 27.94
N SER A 108 15.35 -2.78 28.37
CA SER A 108 14.83 -1.54 27.79
C SER A 108 15.90 -0.45 27.77
N LYS A 109 16.51 -0.10 28.91
CA LYS A 109 17.56 0.95 28.97
C LYS A 109 18.77 0.66 28.08
N VAL A 110 19.17 -0.61 27.94
CA VAL A 110 20.28 -1.00 27.06
C VAL A 110 19.87 -0.89 25.58
N MET A 111 18.62 -1.20 25.25
CA MET A 111 18.11 -1.22 23.88
C MET A 111 17.61 0.13 23.37
N ASP A 112 17.28 1.07 24.27
CA ASP A 112 16.79 2.42 23.95
C ASP A 112 17.54 3.12 22.79
N PRO A 113 18.88 3.26 22.80
CA PRO A 113 19.58 3.93 21.70
C PRO A 113 19.45 3.18 20.37
N TYR A 114 19.39 1.84 20.39
CA TYR A 114 19.26 1.03 19.19
C TYR A 114 17.85 1.09 18.61
N ILE A 115 16.82 1.13 19.46
CA ILE A 115 15.42 1.29 19.03
C ILE A 115 15.22 2.65 18.36
N VAL A 116 15.83 3.71 18.90
CA VAL A 116 15.80 5.05 18.29
C VAL A 116 16.45 5.06 16.90
N VAL A 117 17.58 4.36 16.74
CA VAL A 117 18.24 4.20 15.43
C VAL A 117 17.33 3.44 14.47
N LEU A 118 16.77 2.30 14.88
CA LEU A 118 15.86 1.50 14.05
C LEU A 118 14.62 2.28 13.60
N ASN A 119 14.09 3.17 14.44
CA ASN A 119 13.01 4.07 14.08
C ASN A 119 13.42 5.01 12.93
N SER A 120 14.64 5.52 12.98
CA SER A 120 15.17 6.47 12.00
C SER A 120 15.53 5.83 10.66
N VAL A 121 15.69 4.51 10.59
CA VAL A 121 16.01 3.81 9.33
C VAL A 121 14.83 3.86 8.36
N PRO A 122 15.05 4.29 7.10
CA PRO A 122 14.05 4.17 6.05
C PRO A 122 13.86 2.69 5.71
N LYS A 123 12.72 2.11 6.09
CA LYS A 123 12.45 0.67 5.95
C LYS A 123 12.53 0.20 4.49
N VAL A 124 12.22 1.08 3.54
CA VAL A 124 12.33 0.83 2.08
C VAL A 124 13.78 0.60 1.64
N ALA A 125 14.77 1.17 2.34
CA ALA A 125 16.19 0.98 2.00
C ALA A 125 16.72 -0.42 2.35
N LEU A 126 15.98 -1.21 3.13
CA LEU A 126 16.38 -2.57 3.49
C LEU A 126 16.29 -3.53 2.30
N GLY A 127 15.36 -3.29 1.36
CA GLY A 127 15.14 -4.18 0.21
C GLY A 127 16.41 -4.43 -0.61
N PRO A 128 17.09 -3.39 -1.10
CA PRO A 128 18.36 -3.55 -1.80
C PRO A 128 19.44 -4.29 -0.99
N ILE A 129 19.52 -4.05 0.32
CA ILE A 129 20.52 -4.73 1.19
C ILE A 129 20.25 -6.24 1.22
N PHE A 130 19.00 -6.63 1.45
CA PHE A 130 18.61 -8.05 1.45
C PHE A 130 18.82 -8.70 0.08
N VAL A 131 18.54 -8.00 -1.01
CA VAL A 131 18.78 -8.52 -2.37
C VAL A 131 20.28 -8.70 -2.64
N VAL A 132 21.14 -7.79 -2.19
CA VAL A 132 22.60 -7.92 -2.35
C VAL A 132 23.16 -9.07 -1.53
N TRP A 133 22.65 -9.30 -0.31
CA TRP A 133 23.16 -10.35 0.58
C TRP A 133 22.59 -11.73 0.31
N LEU A 134 21.28 -11.81 0.05
CA LEU A 134 20.52 -13.07 -0.05
C LEU A 134 20.07 -13.39 -1.49
N GLY A 135 20.41 -12.52 -2.45
CA GLY A 135 20.02 -12.64 -3.85
C GLY A 135 18.56 -12.27 -4.11
N THR A 136 18.09 -12.45 -5.34
CA THR A 136 16.69 -12.20 -5.75
C THR A 136 15.80 -13.43 -5.50
N THR A 137 15.98 -14.10 -4.36
CA THR A 137 15.26 -15.33 -4.00
C THR A 137 14.16 -15.04 -2.98
N ILE A 138 13.27 -16.03 -2.80
CA ILE A 138 12.24 -16.02 -1.75
C ILE A 138 12.79 -15.66 -0.36
N THR A 139 14.01 -16.12 -0.08
CA THR A 139 14.72 -15.88 1.18
C THR A 139 14.93 -14.40 1.46
N ALA A 140 15.24 -13.60 0.43
CA ALA A 140 15.45 -12.17 0.58
C ALA A 140 14.14 -11.43 0.91
N VAL A 141 13.05 -11.80 0.24
CA VAL A 141 11.72 -11.21 0.47
C VAL A 141 11.23 -11.53 1.88
N VAL A 142 11.33 -12.80 2.29
CA VAL A 142 10.91 -13.24 3.63
C VAL A 142 11.77 -12.60 4.72
N ALA A 143 13.10 -12.54 4.57
CA ALA A 143 13.98 -11.90 5.54
C ALA A 143 13.69 -10.39 5.69
N MET A 144 13.42 -9.71 4.58
CA MET A 144 12.98 -8.31 4.58
C MET A 144 11.64 -8.14 5.32
N ALA A 145 10.65 -8.98 5.00
CA ALA A 145 9.34 -8.93 5.64
C ALA A 145 9.41 -9.18 7.14
N ILE A 146 10.21 -10.16 7.59
CA ILE A 146 10.46 -10.43 9.01
C ILE A 146 11.08 -9.20 9.69
N SER A 147 12.14 -8.65 9.08
CA SER A 147 12.88 -7.53 9.67
C SER A 147 12.01 -6.27 9.79
N VAL A 148 11.27 -5.91 8.74
CA VAL A 148 10.34 -4.79 8.77
C VAL A 148 9.23 -5.02 9.79
N SER A 149 8.67 -6.23 9.85
CA SER A 149 7.62 -6.57 10.81
C SER A 149 8.11 -6.46 12.25
N ILE A 150 9.28 -7.03 12.58
CA ILE A 150 9.88 -6.92 13.92
C ILE A 150 10.09 -5.45 14.32
N ILE A 151 10.67 -4.63 13.44
CA ILE A 151 10.91 -3.21 13.70
C ILE A 151 9.59 -2.49 13.99
N VAL A 152 8.57 -2.70 13.14
CA VAL A 152 7.26 -2.07 13.31
C VAL A 152 6.58 -2.52 14.60
N THR A 153 6.60 -3.82 14.90
CA THR A 153 5.96 -4.37 16.10
C THR A 153 6.60 -3.84 17.38
N ILE A 154 7.94 -3.82 17.46
CA ILE A 154 8.65 -3.29 18.65
C ILE A 154 8.38 -1.80 18.82
N MET A 155 8.26 -1.03 17.74
CA MET A 155 8.03 0.41 17.81
C MET A 155 6.58 0.80 18.13
N MET A 156 5.61 -0.05 17.83
CA MET A 156 4.19 0.24 18.06
C MET A 156 3.71 -0.12 19.46
N MET A 157 4.47 -0.92 20.21
CA MET A 157 4.17 -1.32 21.60
C MET A 157 4.93 -0.46 22.60
#